data_AF-A0A0G1F9J9-F1
#
_entry.id   AF-A0A0G1F9J9-F1
#
_cell.length_a   1.000
_cell.length_b   1.000
_cell.length_c   1.000
_cell.angle_alpha   90.00
_cell.angle_beta   90.00
_cell.angle_gamma   90.00
#
_symmetry.space_group_name_H-M   'P 1'
#
loop_
_entity.id
_entity.type
_entity.pdbx_description
1 polymer ?
#
loop_
_entity_poly.entity_id
_entity_poly.type
_entity_poly.pdbx_seq_one_letter_code
_entity_poly.pdbx_strand_id
1 'polypeptide(L)'
;MTSLLVLVVVIFLWVHVRKVEKRMTYLEKYLQESTKQFGKTEAASATPAASTFTEQNVTERPTVAERQASVNTIEQPTLQASPSAVGGFIEWLKTDWLMKLGGLLIVLGMAWFLNYAFANNWIGPMGRISLGFIVGAMVLVLGRYRMNTYMSQGGILMFIGALGIILTTWAGREMYGFFTPASALVIMFLTSCVLGITSVHFKRVPLAYANVLLGAVAPLLTASPEPSLTGLFTYLLVLSLGAIWVTSVTGWRQIVFLALFTVSLYSIPFLENGYFENENGLMFAFVFSALFFFVSILGMRQAGITKIYDLLTAVLTGLFLLAWILVGADAEWQSLLLVAWTLVFAFGAFTAVRLGAMMSYFYAYASVGVLLLGSATAIELDGPTLTIAFIIESLAVLVIGHYVSKQARLLPILAIPTIIPIFLSFESMDSYAWNISIFHEDSLVLALMIIAGVLVERYVKYARLNEPDEEVRKKLSFFSNIAGAGASLYGIAYVWLGSKALFGYENGIIVALFVYIVIGSALYLSGKKTGVKWKKVIGGILIGITSAYLLLVAGMILGTFGRIVAYMVIGVVLVGVAWHERSGIKKDI
;
A
#
# COMPACT_ATOMS: atom_id res chain seq x y z
N MET A 1 -0.80 22.41 0.84
CA MET A 1 -1.17 20.97 0.86
C MET A 1 -0.81 20.25 2.16
N THR A 2 0.29 20.60 2.83
CA THR A 2 0.75 20.09 4.14
C THR A 2 -0.31 19.53 5.10
N SER A 3 -1.35 20.32 5.44
CA SER A 3 -2.43 19.91 6.36
C SER A 3 -3.16 18.61 5.96
N LEU A 4 -3.32 18.37 4.66
CA LEU A 4 -3.99 17.18 4.13
C LEU A 4 -3.07 15.94 4.22
N LEU A 5 -1.76 16.13 4.04
CA LEU A 5 -0.76 15.07 4.17
C LEU A 5 -0.64 14.64 5.64
N VAL A 6 -0.64 15.60 6.58
CA VAL A 6 -0.74 15.31 8.03
C VAL A 6 -2.04 14.57 8.34
N LEU A 7 -3.18 14.99 7.79
CA LEU A 7 -4.47 14.29 7.98
C LEU A 7 -4.40 12.83 7.49
N VAL A 8 -3.83 12.57 6.32
CA VAL A 8 -3.65 11.21 5.77
C VAL A 8 -2.74 10.36 6.65
N VAL A 9 -1.63 10.91 7.16
CA VAL A 9 -0.74 10.20 8.10
C VAL A 9 -1.45 9.89 9.43
N VAL A 10 -2.20 10.84 9.99
CA VAL A 10 -3.00 10.63 11.22
C VAL A 10 -4.07 9.57 11.01
N ILE A 11 -4.81 9.60 9.89
CA ILE A 11 -5.80 8.58 9.54
C ILE A 11 -5.14 7.21 9.34
N PHE A 12 -3.99 7.14 8.66
CA PHE A 12 -3.25 5.89 8.45
C PHE A 12 -2.77 5.26 9.76
N LEU A 13 -2.24 6.09 10.67
CA LEU A 13 -1.84 5.66 12.02
C LEU A 13 -3.06 5.22 12.85
N TRP A 14 -4.16 5.97 12.83
CA TRP A 14 -5.39 5.63 13.54
C TRP A 14 -6.02 4.31 13.05
N VAL A 15 -6.03 4.08 11.73
CA VAL A 15 -6.45 2.80 11.12
C VAL A 15 -5.50 1.67 11.55
N HIS A 16 -4.18 1.89 11.61
CA HIS A 16 -3.24 0.88 12.09
C HIS A 16 -3.42 0.56 13.57
N VAL A 17 -3.57 1.57 14.44
CA VAL A 17 -3.82 1.37 15.88
C VAL A 17 -5.12 0.60 16.09
N ARG A 18 -6.23 1.00 15.46
CA ARG A 18 -7.51 0.26 15.53
C ARG A 18 -7.44 -1.17 14.96
N LYS A 19 -6.51 -1.44 14.03
CA LYS A 19 -6.27 -2.79 13.48
C LYS A 19 -5.42 -3.66 14.42
N VAL A 20 -4.54 -3.07 15.22
CA VAL A 20 -3.82 -3.74 16.32
C VAL A 20 -4.76 -4.01 17.49
N GLU A 21 -5.52 -3.00 17.91
CA GLU A 21 -6.55 -3.09 18.96
C GLU A 21 -7.53 -4.24 18.69
N LYS A 22 -8.18 -4.26 17.52
CA LYS A 22 -9.08 -5.36 17.12
C LYS A 22 -8.43 -6.74 17.09
N ARG A 23 -7.12 -6.83 16.78
CA ARG A 23 -6.37 -8.10 16.84
C ARG A 23 -6.11 -8.51 18.29
N MET A 24 -5.84 -7.56 19.18
CA MET A 24 -5.61 -7.83 20.60
C MET A 24 -6.90 -8.31 21.28
N THR A 25 -8.03 -7.63 21.07
CA THR A 25 -9.34 -8.09 21.60
C THR A 25 -9.76 -9.44 21.01
N TYR A 26 -9.44 -9.73 19.74
CA TYR A 26 -9.69 -11.04 19.14
C TYR A 26 -8.83 -12.14 19.78
N LEU A 27 -7.53 -11.91 19.98
CA LEU A 27 -6.62 -12.84 20.65
C LEU A 27 -7.03 -13.08 22.11
N GLU A 28 -7.38 -12.03 22.84
CA GLU A 28 -7.87 -12.09 24.22
C GLU A 28 -9.16 -12.94 24.31
N LYS A 29 -10.11 -12.73 23.39
CA LYS A 29 -11.33 -13.53 23.33
C LYS A 29 -11.05 -14.99 22.95
N TYR A 30 -10.15 -15.23 22.00
CA TYR A 30 -9.73 -16.59 21.58
C TYR A 30 -9.02 -17.34 22.72
N LEU A 31 -8.23 -16.65 23.53
CA LEU A 31 -7.62 -17.19 24.75
C LEU A 31 -8.67 -17.50 25.82
N GLN A 32 -9.64 -16.61 26.06
CA GLN A 32 -10.75 -16.88 26.99
C GLN A 32 -11.62 -18.07 26.55
N GLU A 33 -11.90 -18.20 25.26
CA GLU A 33 -12.64 -19.34 24.69
C GLU A 33 -11.83 -20.64 24.79
N SER A 34 -10.52 -20.59 24.48
CA SER A 34 -9.61 -21.74 24.64
C SER A 34 -9.53 -22.23 26.09
N THR A 35 -9.32 -21.33 27.06
CA THR A 35 -9.25 -21.68 28.49
C THR A 35 -10.58 -22.26 29.00
N LYS A 36 -11.73 -21.76 28.52
CA LYS A 36 -13.05 -22.34 28.82
C LYS A 36 -13.29 -23.71 28.16
N GLN A 37 -12.59 -24.02 27.07
CA GLN A 37 -12.69 -25.29 26.37
C GLN A 37 -11.83 -26.36 27.05
N PHE A 38 -10.58 -26.06 27.40
CA PHE A 38 -9.71 -26.96 28.18
C PHE A 38 -10.30 -27.27 29.57
N GLY A 39 -10.76 -26.24 30.30
CA GLY A 39 -11.38 -26.39 31.64
C GLY A 39 -12.71 -27.16 31.68
N LYS A 40 -13.19 -27.71 30.55
CA LYS A 40 -14.38 -28.57 30.48
C LYS A 40 -14.11 -30.03 30.15
N THR A 41 -12.93 -30.38 29.64
CA THR A 41 -12.65 -31.75 29.17
C THR A 41 -12.23 -32.70 30.30
N GLU A 42 -11.65 -32.17 31.38
CA GLU A 42 -11.05 -32.96 32.46
C GLU A 42 -12.06 -33.46 33.52
N ALA A 43 -13.30 -32.94 33.51
CA ALA A 43 -14.31 -33.21 34.53
C ALA A 43 -15.21 -34.44 34.25
N ALA A 44 -14.93 -35.24 33.21
CA ALA A 44 -15.89 -36.24 32.71
C ALA A 44 -15.27 -37.50 32.07
N SER A 45 -14.51 -38.32 32.82
CA SER A 45 -14.44 -39.80 32.71
C SER A 45 -13.43 -40.43 33.68
N ALA A 46 -13.88 -41.14 34.72
CA ALA A 46 -13.02 -42.03 35.53
C ALA A 46 -13.83 -43.08 36.32
N THR A 47 -13.73 -44.36 35.95
CA THR A 47 -14.15 -45.53 36.75
C THR A 47 -13.16 -46.68 36.45
N PRO A 48 -12.66 -47.47 37.45
CA PRO A 48 -11.44 -48.28 37.25
C PRO A 48 -11.60 -49.82 37.18
N ALA A 49 -10.61 -50.49 36.58
CA ALA A 49 -10.29 -51.93 36.70
C ALA A 49 -8.77 -52.13 36.40
N ALA A 50 -7.95 -52.68 37.32
CA ALA A 50 -7.51 -54.09 37.40
C ALA A 50 -6.72 -54.58 36.14
N SER A 51 -5.37 -54.50 36.09
CA SER A 51 -4.31 -55.39 36.66
C SER A 51 -3.82 -56.47 35.64
N THR A 52 -2.73 -57.25 35.76
CA THR A 52 -1.76 -57.63 36.83
C THR A 52 -0.42 -58.10 36.19
N PHE A 53 0.53 -58.71 36.95
CA PHE A 53 1.63 -59.63 36.51
C PHE A 53 2.91 -59.05 35.82
N THR A 54 4.16 -59.50 36.03
CA THR A 54 4.91 -60.23 37.12
C THR A 54 6.42 -59.95 36.87
N GLU A 55 7.24 -59.42 37.79
CA GLU A 55 8.06 -60.08 38.84
C GLU A 55 9.06 -61.18 38.40
N GLN A 56 10.37 -60.89 38.53
CA GLN A 56 11.51 -61.77 38.87
C GLN A 56 12.80 -60.89 38.93
N ASN A 57 13.83 -61.12 39.76
CA ASN A 57 14.02 -62.02 40.90
C ASN A 57 14.97 -61.36 41.94
N VAL A 58 15.03 -61.88 43.17
CA VAL A 58 15.75 -61.30 44.34
C VAL A 58 17.05 -62.06 44.64
N THR A 59 17.95 -61.43 45.42
CA THR A 59 18.75 -61.92 46.60
C THR A 59 20.12 -61.19 46.58
N GLU A 60 20.71 -60.60 47.65
CA GLU A 60 20.71 -60.87 49.10
C GLU A 60 20.28 -59.69 50.02
N ARG A 61 20.26 -59.96 51.33
CA ARG A 61 19.88 -59.14 52.51
C ARG A 61 20.60 -59.73 53.75
N PRO A 62 20.55 -59.14 54.97
CA PRO A 62 20.26 -57.76 55.39
C PRO A 62 21.51 -57.21 56.17
N THR A 63 21.53 -56.27 57.12
CA THR A 63 20.56 -55.39 57.81
C THR A 63 21.28 -54.10 58.24
N VAL A 64 20.67 -52.92 58.12
CA VAL A 64 21.04 -51.70 58.87
C VAL A 64 19.77 -50.95 59.26
N ALA A 65 19.81 -50.24 60.40
CA ALA A 65 18.65 -49.67 61.06
C ALA A 65 17.97 -48.49 60.32
N GLU A 66 16.65 -48.48 60.48
CA GLU A 66 15.74 -47.33 60.55
C GLU A 66 16.32 -45.92 60.34
N ARG A 67 15.86 -45.28 59.25
CA ARG A 67 15.64 -43.83 59.23
C ARG A 67 14.33 -43.51 58.52
N GLN A 68 13.41 -42.91 59.26
CA GLN A 68 12.11 -42.49 58.73
C GLN A 68 12.30 -41.32 57.77
N ALA A 69 12.01 -41.53 56.48
CA ALA A 69 11.94 -40.46 55.51
C ALA A 69 10.56 -39.80 55.58
N SER A 70 10.51 -38.56 56.10
CA SER A 70 9.28 -37.78 56.17
C SER A 70 8.72 -37.47 54.79
N VAL A 71 7.40 -37.41 54.67
CA VAL A 71 6.69 -37.08 53.41
C VAL A 71 7.00 -35.64 53.02
N ASN A 72 7.93 -35.46 52.08
CA ASN A 72 8.07 -34.22 51.33
C ASN A 72 7.13 -34.28 50.12
N THR A 73 5.99 -33.61 50.23
CA THR A 73 5.12 -33.31 49.08
C THR A 73 5.95 -32.65 47.98
N ILE A 74 5.94 -33.23 46.78
CA ILE A 74 6.46 -32.54 45.59
C ILE A 74 5.47 -31.42 45.29
N GLU A 75 5.82 -30.18 45.65
CA GLU A 75 5.07 -29.01 45.21
C GLU A 75 5.03 -29.00 43.68
N GLN A 76 3.82 -28.92 43.12
CA GLN A 76 3.66 -28.65 41.70
C GLN A 76 4.33 -27.31 41.38
N PRO A 77 5.06 -27.18 40.26
CA PRO A 77 5.63 -25.89 39.86
C PRO A 77 4.48 -24.92 39.60
N THR A 78 4.22 -24.04 40.57
CA THR A 78 3.18 -23.02 40.44
C THR A 78 3.53 -22.15 39.24
N LEU A 79 2.60 -22.08 38.29
CA LEU A 79 2.72 -21.21 37.12
C LEU A 79 2.71 -19.75 37.62
N GLN A 80 3.90 -19.23 37.91
CA GLN A 80 4.09 -17.83 38.26
C GLN A 80 3.49 -16.99 37.14
N ALA A 81 2.42 -16.27 37.45
CA ALA A 81 1.83 -15.32 36.52
C ALA A 81 2.93 -14.33 36.12
N SER A 82 3.16 -14.18 34.81
CA SER A 82 4.11 -13.18 34.30
C SER A 82 3.84 -11.86 35.01
N PRO A 83 4.83 -11.27 35.72
CA PRO A 83 4.58 -10.09 36.51
C PRO A 83 4.06 -9.00 35.58
N SER A 84 2.99 -8.31 36.00
CA SER A 84 2.51 -7.15 35.25
C SER A 84 3.65 -6.15 35.14
N ALA A 85 3.77 -5.44 34.01
CA ALA A 85 4.86 -4.49 33.82
C ALA A 85 4.94 -3.43 34.94
N VAL A 86 3.78 -3.11 35.55
CA VAL A 86 3.66 -2.26 36.74
C VAL A 86 4.18 -2.96 37.99
N GLY A 87 3.82 -4.23 38.24
CA GLY A 87 4.31 -5.01 39.37
C GLY A 87 5.82 -5.22 39.35
N GLY A 88 6.37 -5.66 38.22
CA GLY A 88 7.82 -5.82 38.04
C GLY A 88 8.59 -4.50 38.11
N PHE A 89 7.97 -3.38 37.70
CA PHE A 89 8.53 -2.05 37.90
C PHE A 89 8.53 -1.64 39.39
N ILE A 90 7.43 -1.87 40.13
CA ILE A 90 7.35 -1.59 41.57
C ILE A 90 8.37 -2.44 42.36
N GLU A 91 8.55 -3.70 41.98
CA GLU A 91 9.54 -4.59 42.58
C GLU A 91 10.97 -4.10 42.29
N TRP A 92 11.29 -3.82 41.02
CA TRP A 92 12.57 -3.21 40.64
C TRP A 92 12.81 -1.86 41.32
N LEU A 93 11.77 -1.06 41.58
CA LEU A 93 11.90 0.23 42.27
C LEU A 93 12.22 0.06 43.75
N LYS A 94 11.81 -1.05 44.37
CA LYS A 94 12.11 -1.38 45.78
C LYS A 94 13.51 -1.99 45.95
N THR A 95 13.94 -2.88 45.04
CA THR A 95 15.29 -3.46 45.07
C THR A 95 16.34 -2.34 44.95
N ASP A 96 17.31 -2.29 45.86
CA ASP A 96 18.42 -1.30 45.84
C ASP A 96 18.00 0.17 45.73
N TRP A 97 16.82 0.55 46.24
CA TRP A 97 16.25 1.88 46.01
C TRP A 97 17.14 3.02 46.50
N LEU A 98 17.90 2.84 47.59
CA LEU A 98 18.94 3.77 48.06
C LEU A 98 20.06 3.97 47.03
N MET A 99 20.56 2.89 46.43
CA MET A 99 21.63 2.96 45.42
C MET A 99 21.12 3.61 44.12
N LYS A 100 19.88 3.31 43.72
CA LYS A 100 19.23 3.91 42.55
C LYS A 100 18.95 5.40 42.76
N LEU A 101 18.46 5.79 43.94
CA LEU A 101 18.22 7.19 44.30
C LEU A 101 19.53 7.97 44.44
N GLY A 102 20.54 7.40 45.10
CA GLY A 102 21.87 8.01 45.21
C GLY A 102 22.53 8.20 43.83
N GLY A 103 22.47 7.18 42.96
CA GLY A 103 22.92 7.28 41.57
C GLY A 103 22.17 8.34 40.78
N LEU A 104 20.85 8.44 40.93
CA LEU A 104 20.03 9.48 40.30
C LEU A 104 20.41 10.89 40.79
N LEU A 105 20.61 11.07 42.10
CA LEU A 105 21.05 12.34 42.68
C LEU A 105 22.46 12.75 42.23
N ILE A 106 23.39 11.79 42.08
CA ILE A 106 24.72 12.04 41.51
C ILE A 106 24.63 12.44 40.04
N VAL A 107 23.79 11.76 39.23
CA VAL A 107 23.58 12.12 37.82
C VAL A 107 22.95 13.50 37.67
N LEU A 108 21.95 13.83 38.51
CA LEU A 108 21.34 15.16 38.55
C LEU A 108 22.36 16.23 38.98
N GLY A 109 23.11 15.98 40.05
CA GLY A 109 24.17 16.88 40.53
C GLY A 109 25.25 17.13 39.48
N MET A 110 25.67 16.09 38.76
CA MET A 110 26.65 16.20 37.66
C MET A 110 26.09 16.97 36.46
N ALA A 111 24.81 16.81 36.12
CA ALA A 111 24.14 17.58 35.07
C ALA A 111 24.00 19.07 35.44
N TRP A 112 23.63 19.37 36.69
CA TRP A 112 23.59 20.74 37.21
C TRP A 112 24.98 21.37 37.28
N PHE A 113 26.01 20.60 37.68
CA PHE A 113 27.40 21.04 37.68
C PHE A 113 27.91 21.36 36.27
N LEU A 114 27.64 20.50 35.27
CA LEU A 114 27.97 20.80 33.86
C LEU A 114 27.26 22.07 33.38
N ASN A 115 25.96 22.22 33.67
CA ASN A 115 25.21 23.41 33.30
C ASN A 115 25.80 24.68 33.94
N TYR A 116 26.18 24.62 35.22
CA TYR A 116 26.84 25.73 35.93
C TYR A 116 28.24 26.04 35.38
N ALA A 117 29.05 25.02 35.07
CA ALA A 117 30.36 25.17 34.45
C ALA A 117 30.29 25.70 33.01
N PHE A 118 29.18 25.46 32.30
CA PHE A 118 28.91 26.06 30.99
C PHE A 118 28.42 27.50 31.10
N ALA A 119 27.51 27.79 32.04
CA ALA A 119 27.00 29.15 32.30
C ALA A 119 28.11 30.12 32.73
N ASN A 120 29.04 29.67 33.58
CA ASN A 120 30.19 30.45 34.04
C ASN A 120 31.43 30.33 33.12
N ASN A 121 31.30 29.68 31.96
CA ASN A 121 32.36 29.44 30.98
C ASN A 121 33.65 28.75 31.50
N TRP A 122 33.60 28.09 32.66
CA TRP A 122 34.72 27.32 33.23
C TRP A 122 35.22 26.23 32.27
N ILE A 123 34.30 25.61 31.53
CA ILE A 123 34.62 24.82 30.34
C ILE A 123 34.28 25.69 29.12
N GLY A 124 35.31 26.20 28.46
CA GLY A 124 35.16 27.01 27.24
C GLY A 124 34.54 26.19 26.08
N PRO A 125 33.89 26.85 25.10
CA PRO A 125 33.17 26.19 24.00
C PRO A 125 33.87 24.99 23.34
N MET A 126 35.15 25.11 22.99
CA MET A 126 35.92 24.00 22.39
C MET A 126 35.98 22.78 23.31
N GLY A 127 36.19 22.98 24.62
CA GLY A 127 36.22 21.91 25.61
C GLY A 127 34.90 21.15 25.73
N ARG A 128 33.76 21.84 25.58
CA ARG A 128 32.42 21.20 25.60
C ARG A 128 32.26 20.24 24.42
N ILE A 129 32.66 20.68 23.24
CA ILE A 129 32.58 19.92 21.99
C ILE A 129 33.56 18.75 22.01
N SER A 130 34.81 18.96 22.44
CA SER A 130 35.78 17.88 22.63
C SER A 130 35.31 16.83 23.63
N LEU A 131 34.73 17.21 24.77
CA LEU A 131 34.15 16.28 25.74
C LEU A 131 32.96 15.50 25.16
N GLY A 132 32.09 16.16 24.39
CA GLY A 132 30.97 15.49 23.71
C GLY A 132 31.44 14.41 22.73
N PHE A 133 32.48 14.69 21.93
CA PHE A 133 33.09 13.69 21.04
C PHE A 133 33.77 12.55 21.81
N ILE A 134 34.52 12.85 22.86
CA ILE A 134 35.20 11.84 23.69
C ILE A 134 34.18 10.90 24.36
N VAL A 135 33.13 11.46 24.97
CA VAL A 135 32.07 10.67 25.62
C VAL A 135 31.28 9.86 24.59
N GLY A 136 30.91 10.46 23.45
CA GLY A 136 30.21 9.76 22.38
C GLY A 136 31.02 8.59 21.80
N ALA A 137 32.32 8.80 21.55
CA ALA A 137 33.24 7.76 21.08
C ALA A 137 33.45 6.66 22.14
N MET A 138 33.59 7.02 23.42
CA MET A 138 33.68 6.06 24.52
C MET A 138 32.42 5.20 24.62
N VAL A 139 31.23 5.80 24.51
CA VAL A 139 29.94 5.09 24.51
C VAL A 139 29.79 4.17 23.28
N LEU A 140 30.29 4.57 22.10
CA LEU A 140 30.37 3.68 20.93
C LEU A 140 31.28 2.46 21.17
N VAL A 141 32.50 2.68 21.69
CA VAL A 141 33.46 1.59 21.97
C VAL A 141 32.91 0.64 23.04
N LEU A 142 32.36 1.17 24.12
CA LEU A 142 31.69 0.39 25.17
C LEU A 142 30.45 -0.34 24.63
N GLY A 143 29.67 0.29 23.75
CA GLY A 143 28.53 -0.33 23.08
C GLY A 143 28.94 -1.53 22.24
N ARG A 144 29.92 -1.35 21.33
CA ARG A 144 30.46 -2.43 20.50
C ARG A 144 31.06 -3.57 21.33
N TYR A 145 31.78 -3.26 22.41
CA TYR A 145 32.30 -4.28 23.33
C TYR A 145 31.15 -5.02 24.04
N ARG A 146 30.16 -4.28 24.56
CA ARG A 146 28.99 -4.85 25.26
C ARG A 146 28.13 -5.71 24.33
N MET A 147 28.12 -5.48 23.02
CA MET A 147 27.40 -6.33 22.05
C MET A 147 27.88 -7.78 22.06
N ASN A 148 29.15 -8.04 22.41
CA ASN A 148 29.70 -9.40 22.49
C ASN A 148 29.05 -10.26 23.60
N THR A 149 28.49 -9.64 24.65
CA THR A 149 27.91 -10.35 25.81
C THR A 149 26.41 -10.06 25.95
N TYR A 150 25.98 -8.81 25.76
CA TYR A 150 24.59 -8.37 25.88
C TYR A 150 24.19 -7.54 24.65
N MET A 151 24.03 -8.24 23.52
CA MET A 151 23.73 -7.69 22.19
C MET A 151 22.68 -6.56 22.16
N SER A 152 21.60 -6.66 22.94
CA SER A 152 20.56 -5.61 23.00
C SER A 152 21.05 -4.33 23.69
N GLN A 153 21.69 -4.46 24.86
CA GLN A 153 22.27 -3.34 25.60
C GLN A 153 23.36 -2.64 24.80
N GLY A 154 24.26 -3.42 24.18
CA GLY A 154 25.31 -2.89 23.31
C GLY A 154 24.76 -2.18 22.06
N GLY A 155 23.69 -2.68 21.46
CA GLY A 155 23.01 -2.02 20.33
C GLY A 155 22.38 -0.68 20.70
N ILE A 156 21.80 -0.57 21.90
CA ILE A 156 21.27 0.71 22.42
C ILE A 156 22.42 1.70 22.68
N LEU A 157 23.52 1.26 23.29
CA LEU A 157 24.72 2.08 23.50
C LEU A 157 25.34 2.55 22.17
N MET A 158 25.41 1.68 21.15
CA MET A 158 25.84 2.06 19.80
C MET A 158 24.98 3.18 19.20
N PHE A 159 23.66 3.12 19.36
CA PHE A 159 22.77 4.19 18.90
C PHE A 159 22.97 5.50 19.69
N ILE A 160 23.04 5.42 21.02
CA ILE A 160 23.22 6.59 21.90
C ILE A 160 24.58 7.28 21.65
N GLY A 161 25.66 6.51 21.50
CA GLY A 161 27.00 7.05 21.21
C GLY A 161 27.04 7.77 19.86
N ALA A 162 26.45 7.18 18.82
CA ALA A 162 26.36 7.79 17.49
C ALA A 162 25.50 9.06 17.50
N LEU A 163 24.32 9.01 18.13
CA LEU A 163 23.44 10.16 18.30
C LEU A 163 24.14 11.29 19.10
N GLY A 164 24.89 10.95 20.14
CA GLY A 164 25.69 11.89 20.93
C GLY A 164 26.77 12.59 20.09
N ILE A 165 27.48 11.87 19.22
CA ILE A 165 28.45 12.45 18.28
C ILE A 165 27.74 13.36 17.28
N ILE A 166 26.62 12.94 16.71
CA ILE A 166 25.84 13.74 15.73
C ILE A 166 25.32 15.03 16.38
N LEU A 167 24.73 14.96 17.58
CA LEU A 167 24.26 16.13 18.32
C LEU A 167 25.40 17.05 18.79
N THR A 168 26.57 16.48 19.14
CA THR A 168 27.78 17.27 19.45
C THR A 168 28.28 18.01 18.20
N THR A 169 28.26 17.35 17.05
CA THR A 169 28.64 17.95 15.75
C THR A 169 27.68 19.08 15.38
N TRP A 170 26.38 18.87 15.56
CA TRP A 170 25.35 19.89 15.38
C TRP A 170 25.59 21.10 16.28
N ALA A 171 25.72 20.90 17.60
CA ALA A 171 25.95 22.00 18.54
C ALA A 171 27.27 22.74 18.27
N GLY A 172 28.33 22.01 17.90
CA GLY A 172 29.63 22.58 17.50
C GLY A 172 29.53 23.47 16.26
N ARG A 173 28.64 23.15 15.32
CA ARG A 173 28.31 23.99 14.17
C ARG A 173 27.41 25.17 14.59
N GLU A 174 26.19 24.88 15.02
CA GLU A 174 25.09 25.84 15.12
C GLU A 174 25.30 26.85 16.26
N MET A 175 25.84 26.40 17.40
CA MET A 175 25.98 27.25 18.60
C MET A 175 27.36 27.92 18.71
N TYR A 176 28.37 27.42 17.99
CA TYR A 176 29.77 27.81 18.18
C TYR A 176 30.58 28.03 16.87
N GLY A 177 30.01 27.75 15.69
CA GLY A 177 30.65 28.04 14.40
C GLY A 177 31.89 27.20 14.05
N PHE A 178 32.19 26.13 14.79
CA PHE A 178 33.44 25.36 14.63
C PHE A 178 33.51 24.49 13.37
N PHE A 179 32.37 24.23 12.72
CA PHE A 179 32.27 23.36 11.55
C PHE A 179 31.50 24.05 10.43
N THR A 180 31.92 23.85 9.18
CA THR A 180 31.09 24.18 8.03
C THR A 180 29.96 23.14 7.90
N PRO A 181 28.86 23.44 7.16
CA PRO A 181 27.85 22.42 6.86
C PRO A 181 28.46 21.13 6.29
N ALA A 182 29.44 21.25 5.38
CA ALA A 182 30.13 20.13 4.77
C ALA A 182 30.98 19.32 5.77
N SER A 183 31.80 19.96 6.62
CA SER A 183 32.64 19.21 7.59
C SER A 183 31.80 18.55 8.69
N ALA A 184 30.72 19.19 9.13
CA ALA A 184 29.74 18.59 10.02
C ALA A 184 29.08 17.35 9.38
N LEU A 185 28.63 17.46 8.12
CA LEU A 185 28.00 16.36 7.38
C LEU A 185 28.95 15.16 7.21
N VAL A 186 30.23 15.39 6.94
CA VAL A 186 31.25 14.32 6.87
C VAL A 186 31.42 13.59 8.20
N ILE A 187 31.48 14.31 9.33
CA ILE A 187 31.60 13.69 10.67
C ILE A 187 30.36 12.83 10.99
N MET A 188 29.16 13.34 10.69
CA MET A 188 27.92 12.59 10.85
C MET A 188 27.87 11.36 9.94
N PHE A 189 28.32 11.47 8.69
CA PHE A 189 28.40 10.35 7.74
C PHE A 189 29.37 9.25 8.20
N LEU A 190 30.58 9.60 8.65
CA LEU A 190 31.55 8.63 9.18
C LEU A 190 31.00 7.90 10.41
N THR A 191 30.28 8.62 11.29
CA THR A 191 29.56 8.04 12.43
C THR A 191 28.50 7.03 11.99
N SER A 192 27.74 7.36 10.93
CA SER A 192 26.78 6.47 10.29
C SER A 192 27.46 5.22 9.69
N CYS A 193 28.61 5.37 9.04
CA CYS A 193 29.39 4.24 8.51
C CYS A 193 29.81 3.25 9.60
N VAL A 194 30.20 3.73 10.79
CA VAL A 194 30.52 2.88 11.95
C VAL A 194 29.30 2.07 12.41
N LEU A 195 28.10 2.68 12.46
CA LEU A 195 26.85 1.95 12.71
C LEU A 195 26.55 0.93 11.61
N GLY A 196 26.69 1.30 10.33
CA GLY A 196 26.47 0.43 9.17
C GLY A 196 27.34 -0.82 9.23
N ILE A 197 28.66 -0.66 9.36
CA ILE A 197 29.63 -1.76 9.48
C ILE A 197 29.31 -2.64 10.71
N THR A 198 28.98 -2.04 11.85
CA THR A 198 28.62 -2.78 13.07
C THR A 198 27.31 -3.56 12.89
N SER A 199 26.33 -3.01 12.18
CA SER A 199 25.05 -3.69 11.90
C SER A 199 25.24 -4.95 11.07
N VAL A 200 26.14 -4.92 10.08
CA VAL A 200 26.51 -6.07 9.23
C VAL A 200 27.28 -7.10 10.05
N HIS A 201 28.33 -6.68 10.76
CA HIS A 201 29.19 -7.56 11.57
C HIS A 201 28.40 -8.39 12.59
N PHE A 202 27.49 -7.74 13.34
CA PHE A 202 26.66 -8.41 14.35
C PHE A 202 25.32 -8.92 13.81
N LYS A 203 25.06 -8.80 12.50
CA LYS A 203 23.83 -9.21 11.80
C LYS A 203 22.54 -8.70 12.47
N ARG A 204 22.53 -7.42 12.89
CA ARG A 204 21.38 -6.77 13.57
C ARG A 204 20.68 -5.72 12.71
N VAL A 205 19.52 -6.10 12.15
CA VAL A 205 18.56 -5.22 11.45
C VAL A 205 18.28 -3.89 12.17
N PRO A 206 18.05 -3.81 13.49
CA PRO A 206 17.76 -2.53 14.15
C PRO A 206 18.91 -1.51 14.05
N LEU A 207 20.16 -1.95 13.98
CA LEU A 207 21.31 -1.07 13.79
C LEU A 207 21.44 -0.59 12.34
N ALA A 208 20.96 -1.37 11.36
CA ALA A 208 20.88 -0.92 9.97
C ALA A 208 19.76 0.11 9.76
N TYR A 209 18.62 -0.05 10.44
CA TYR A 209 17.60 0.99 10.51
C TYR A 209 18.14 2.26 11.21
N ALA A 210 18.82 2.11 12.35
CA ALA A 210 19.44 3.24 13.04
C ALA A 210 20.49 3.99 12.20
N ASN A 211 21.32 3.26 11.42
CA ASN A 211 22.24 3.83 10.44
C ASN A 211 21.50 4.70 9.41
N VAL A 212 20.52 4.15 8.67
CA VAL A 212 19.82 4.91 7.63
C VAL A 212 19.04 6.08 8.22
N LEU A 213 18.42 5.93 9.40
CA LEU A 213 17.71 7.04 10.06
C LEU A 213 18.64 8.15 10.54
N LEU A 214 19.80 7.84 11.12
CA LEU A 214 20.75 8.87 11.57
C LEU A 214 21.44 9.57 10.39
N GLY A 215 21.79 8.83 9.33
CA GLY A 215 22.21 9.44 8.06
C GLY A 215 21.13 10.31 7.43
N ALA A 216 19.86 9.86 7.44
CA ALA A 216 18.74 10.64 6.95
C ALA A 216 18.49 11.93 7.76
N VAL A 217 18.84 11.97 9.05
CA VAL A 217 18.71 13.18 9.90
C VAL A 217 19.88 14.15 9.74
N ALA A 218 21.07 13.67 9.35
CA ALA A 218 22.28 14.49 9.29
C ALA A 218 22.14 15.80 8.46
N PRO A 219 21.59 15.81 7.23
CA PRO A 219 21.47 17.04 6.45
C PRO A 219 20.60 18.12 7.13
N LEU A 220 19.49 17.73 7.75
CA LEU A 220 18.59 18.65 8.48
C LEU A 220 19.32 19.38 9.62
N LEU A 221 20.22 18.69 10.33
CA LEU A 221 21.05 19.29 11.37
C LEU A 221 22.13 20.21 10.79
N THR A 222 22.62 19.96 9.57
CA THR A 222 23.67 20.80 8.97
C THR A 222 23.18 22.11 8.35
N ALA A 223 21.86 22.35 8.32
CA ALA A 223 21.18 23.65 8.17
C ALA A 223 21.94 24.71 7.33
N SER A 224 22.24 24.38 6.07
CA SER A 224 23.05 25.25 5.20
C SER A 224 22.34 26.58 4.92
N PRO A 225 23.02 27.74 5.05
CA PRO A 225 22.45 29.04 4.64
C PRO A 225 22.06 29.08 3.16
N GLU A 226 22.80 28.35 2.33
CA GLU A 226 22.51 28.10 0.92
C GLU A 226 22.31 26.58 0.72
N PRO A 227 21.06 26.10 0.56
CA PRO A 227 20.77 24.69 0.34
C PRO A 227 21.07 24.27 -1.11
N SER A 228 22.27 23.76 -1.39
CA SER A 228 22.60 23.26 -2.74
C SER A 228 21.99 21.88 -3.01
N LEU A 229 21.13 21.78 -4.03
CA LEU A 229 20.53 20.53 -4.50
C LEU A 229 21.61 19.47 -4.74
N THR A 230 22.64 19.82 -5.53
CA THR A 230 23.74 18.91 -5.89
C THR A 230 24.49 18.37 -4.67
N GLY A 231 24.71 19.19 -3.63
CA GLY A 231 25.36 18.76 -2.39
C GLY A 231 24.50 17.76 -1.60
N LEU A 232 23.22 18.07 -1.42
CA LEU A 232 22.26 17.20 -0.73
C LEU A 232 22.06 15.87 -1.46
N PHE A 233 21.82 15.89 -2.78
CA PHE A 233 21.54 14.69 -3.56
C PHE A 233 22.79 13.82 -3.75
N THR A 234 23.99 14.42 -3.83
CA THR A 234 25.26 13.67 -3.75
C THR A 234 25.41 12.95 -2.41
N TYR A 235 25.11 13.62 -1.29
CA TYR A 235 25.14 12.95 0.02
C TYR A 235 24.14 11.80 0.10
N LEU A 236 22.90 12.02 -0.34
CA LEU A 236 21.85 11.00 -0.34
C LEU A 236 22.19 9.81 -1.26
N LEU A 237 22.95 10.04 -2.34
CA LEU A 237 23.47 8.99 -3.23
C LEU A 237 24.51 8.14 -2.51
N VAL A 238 25.47 8.76 -1.80
CA VAL A 238 26.47 8.04 -0.99
C VAL A 238 25.82 7.28 0.18
N LEU A 239 24.83 7.87 0.85
CA LEU A 239 24.03 7.20 1.89
C LEU A 239 23.26 6.00 1.31
N SER A 240 22.70 6.15 0.12
CA SER A 240 21.99 5.06 -0.59
C SER A 240 22.95 3.94 -1.00
N LEU A 241 24.14 4.25 -1.52
CA LEU A 241 25.19 3.26 -1.79
C LEU A 241 25.58 2.49 -0.52
N GLY A 242 25.67 3.17 0.63
CA GLY A 242 25.89 2.53 1.93
C GLY A 242 24.75 1.56 2.33
N ALA A 243 23.49 1.98 2.16
CA ALA A 243 22.32 1.15 2.41
C ALA A 243 22.21 -0.06 1.47
N ILE A 244 22.62 0.11 0.21
CA ILE A 244 22.74 -0.94 -0.80
C ILE A 244 23.84 -1.93 -0.41
N TRP A 245 25.05 -1.46 -0.05
CA TRP A 245 26.14 -2.31 0.41
C TRP A 245 25.74 -3.16 1.62
N VAL A 246 25.12 -2.56 2.64
CA VAL A 246 24.56 -3.31 3.79
C VAL A 246 23.59 -4.39 3.30
N THR A 247 22.73 -4.08 2.34
CA THR A 247 21.73 -5.03 1.81
C THR A 247 22.38 -6.15 0.98
N SER A 248 23.38 -5.86 0.15
CA SER A 248 24.10 -6.85 -0.66
C SER A 248 24.86 -7.88 0.20
N VAL A 249 25.29 -7.50 1.42
CA VAL A 249 25.96 -8.41 2.36
C VAL A 249 24.96 -9.16 3.27
N THR A 250 23.75 -8.62 3.51
CA THR A 250 22.82 -9.14 4.54
C THR A 250 21.48 -9.68 4.02
N GLY A 251 21.10 -9.37 2.78
CA GLY A 251 19.78 -9.70 2.20
C GLY A 251 18.61 -8.88 2.76
N TRP A 252 18.87 -7.80 3.52
CA TRP A 252 17.84 -6.98 4.18
C TRP A 252 17.21 -5.92 3.25
N ARG A 253 16.51 -6.36 2.20
CA ARG A 253 15.82 -5.52 1.18
C ARG A 253 15.02 -4.32 1.72
N GLN A 254 14.49 -4.42 2.94
CA GLN A 254 13.83 -3.31 3.67
C GLN A 254 14.71 -2.06 3.89
N ILE A 255 16.04 -2.21 3.89
CA ILE A 255 17.01 -1.12 4.05
C ILE A 255 17.17 -0.31 2.74
N VAL A 256 17.07 -0.98 1.57
CA VAL A 256 17.01 -0.31 0.25
C VAL A 256 15.70 0.47 0.13
N PHE A 257 14.57 -0.13 0.52
CA PHE A 257 13.28 0.57 0.54
C PHE A 257 13.32 1.84 1.40
N LEU A 258 13.90 1.76 2.61
CA LEU A 258 14.03 2.91 3.49
C LEU A 258 14.94 4.00 2.90
N ALA A 259 16.05 3.63 2.24
CA ALA A 259 16.93 4.59 1.58
C ALA A 259 16.21 5.33 0.44
N LEU A 260 15.53 4.63 -0.45
CA LEU A 260 14.71 5.25 -1.51
C LEU A 260 13.62 6.14 -0.90
N PHE A 261 12.93 5.69 0.16
CA PHE A 261 11.92 6.49 0.85
C PHE A 261 12.51 7.77 1.46
N THR A 262 13.72 7.74 2.02
CA THR A 262 14.45 8.94 2.44
C THR A 262 14.71 9.89 1.26
N VAL A 263 15.21 9.39 0.12
CA VAL A 263 15.46 10.21 -1.08
C VAL A 263 14.15 10.83 -1.61
N SER A 264 13.05 10.06 -1.62
CA SER A 264 11.73 10.57 -2.02
C SER A 264 11.23 11.68 -1.08
N LEU A 265 11.34 11.51 0.24
CA LEU A 265 10.94 12.54 1.21
C LEU A 265 11.77 13.83 1.04
N TYR A 266 13.09 13.71 0.84
CA TYR A 266 13.96 14.86 0.58
C TYR A 266 13.69 15.56 -0.76
N SER A 267 13.01 14.91 -1.70
CA SER A 267 12.67 15.51 -3.00
C SER A 267 11.43 16.40 -2.94
N ILE A 268 10.49 16.17 -2.01
CA ILE A 268 9.21 16.89 -1.94
C ILE A 268 9.39 18.42 -1.93
N PRO A 269 10.29 19.03 -1.12
CA PRO A 269 10.44 20.49 -1.09
C PRO A 269 10.97 21.08 -2.40
N PHE A 270 11.74 20.33 -3.19
CA PHE A 270 12.23 20.79 -4.49
C PHE A 270 11.12 20.71 -5.54
N LEU A 271 10.37 19.60 -5.54
CA LEU A 271 9.22 19.38 -6.42
C LEU A 271 8.07 20.37 -6.18
N GLU A 272 7.83 20.82 -4.94
CA GLU A 272 6.77 21.79 -4.63
C GLU A 272 7.10 23.25 -4.96
N ASN A 273 8.39 23.64 -5.01
CA ASN A 273 8.79 25.06 -5.02
C ASN A 273 9.61 25.50 -6.25
N GLY A 274 10.06 24.58 -7.11
CA GLY A 274 10.86 24.93 -8.29
C GLY A 274 12.21 25.60 -7.97
N TYR A 275 12.75 25.36 -6.76
CA TYR A 275 14.06 25.88 -6.40
C TYR A 275 15.16 25.16 -7.17
N PHE A 276 15.99 25.97 -7.84
CA PHE A 276 17.15 25.61 -8.69
C PHE A 276 16.79 25.08 -10.08
N GLU A 277 17.59 25.51 -11.07
CA GLU A 277 17.42 25.21 -12.49
C GLU A 277 17.39 23.69 -12.73
N ASN A 278 16.33 23.23 -13.38
CA ASN A 278 15.80 21.86 -13.26
C ASN A 278 16.77 20.73 -13.65
N GLU A 279 17.72 20.98 -14.56
CA GLU A 279 18.58 19.97 -15.17
C GLU A 279 19.26 19.04 -14.14
N ASN A 280 19.83 19.61 -13.08
CA ASN A 280 20.55 18.84 -12.05
C ASN A 280 19.62 17.89 -11.29
N GLY A 281 18.38 18.32 -10.99
CA GLY A 281 17.39 17.50 -10.29
C GLY A 281 16.99 16.27 -11.09
N LEU A 282 16.69 16.46 -12.39
CA LEU A 282 16.32 15.39 -13.30
C LEU A 282 17.47 14.38 -13.50
N MET A 283 18.72 14.84 -13.61
CA MET A 283 19.89 13.95 -13.67
C MET A 283 20.02 13.06 -12.42
N PHE A 284 19.87 13.62 -11.21
CA PHE A 284 19.86 12.80 -10.00
C PHE A 284 18.68 11.84 -9.97
N ALA A 285 17.49 12.24 -10.41
CA ALA A 285 16.31 11.38 -10.47
C ALA A 285 16.55 10.15 -11.37
N PHE A 286 17.18 10.33 -12.53
CA PHE A 286 17.59 9.24 -13.41
C PHE A 286 18.65 8.32 -12.76
N VAL A 287 19.67 8.88 -12.11
CA VAL A 287 20.72 8.10 -11.43
C VAL A 287 20.14 7.27 -10.29
N PHE A 288 19.31 7.85 -9.42
CA PHE A 288 18.62 7.11 -8.36
C PHE A 288 17.68 6.03 -8.92
N SER A 289 16.95 6.34 -9.99
CA SER A 289 16.02 5.37 -10.61
C SER A 289 16.76 4.17 -11.21
N ALA A 290 17.86 4.41 -11.94
CA ALA A 290 18.74 3.34 -12.44
C ALA A 290 19.34 2.50 -11.29
N LEU A 291 19.83 3.17 -10.24
CA LEU A 291 20.47 2.57 -9.07
C LEU A 291 19.50 1.63 -8.31
N PHE A 292 18.31 2.11 -7.95
CA PHE A 292 17.31 1.29 -7.24
C PHE A 292 16.69 0.20 -8.12
N PHE A 293 16.54 0.45 -9.42
CA PHE A 293 16.14 -0.57 -10.41
C PHE A 293 17.16 -1.72 -10.47
N PHE A 294 18.44 -1.40 -10.66
CA PHE A 294 19.52 -2.37 -10.78
C PHE A 294 19.72 -3.18 -9.48
N VAL A 295 19.60 -2.54 -8.32
CA VAL A 295 19.66 -3.23 -7.02
C VAL A 295 18.47 -4.17 -6.83
N SER A 296 17.28 -3.80 -7.33
CA SER A 296 16.13 -4.70 -7.35
C SER A 296 16.39 -5.95 -8.21
N ILE A 297 17.00 -5.80 -9.40
CA ILE A 297 17.42 -6.94 -10.26
C ILE A 297 18.36 -7.88 -9.49
N LEU A 298 19.45 -7.33 -8.92
CA LEU A 298 20.48 -8.13 -8.25
C LEU A 298 19.93 -8.82 -6.99
N GLY A 299 19.23 -8.07 -6.14
CA GLY A 299 18.68 -8.56 -4.87
C GLY A 299 17.67 -9.69 -5.06
N MET A 300 16.97 -9.76 -6.19
CA MET A 300 15.98 -10.80 -6.47
C MET A 300 16.54 -12.07 -7.14
N ARG A 301 17.79 -12.08 -7.63
CA ARG A 301 18.49 -13.34 -7.97
C ARG A 301 18.94 -14.13 -6.75
N GLN A 302 19.24 -13.46 -5.64
CA GLN A 302 19.91 -14.08 -4.47
C GLN A 302 18.96 -14.76 -3.47
N ALA A 303 17.64 -14.59 -3.57
CA ALA A 303 16.69 -15.31 -2.71
C ALA A 303 15.36 -15.54 -3.43
N GLY A 304 15.00 -16.83 -3.59
CA GLY A 304 13.84 -17.34 -4.34
C GLY A 304 12.45 -17.07 -3.74
N ILE A 305 12.30 -16.00 -2.96
CA ILE A 305 11.00 -15.45 -2.55
C ILE A 305 11.08 -13.92 -2.66
N THR A 306 10.17 -13.30 -3.40
CA THR A 306 9.98 -11.84 -3.40
C THR A 306 9.30 -11.40 -2.10
N LYS A 307 9.90 -10.45 -1.39
CA LYS A 307 9.37 -9.84 -0.16
C LYS A 307 8.56 -8.60 -0.54
N ILE A 308 7.63 -8.19 0.32
CA ILE A 308 6.79 -7.00 0.07
C ILE A 308 7.63 -5.73 -0.21
N TYR A 309 8.78 -5.58 0.45
CA TYR A 309 9.73 -4.48 0.24
C TYR A 309 10.29 -4.39 -1.18
N ASP A 310 10.39 -5.51 -1.91
CA ASP A 310 10.87 -5.51 -3.29
C ASP A 310 9.85 -4.83 -4.22
N LEU A 311 8.56 -5.20 -4.06
CA LEU A 311 7.44 -4.60 -4.80
C LEU A 311 7.26 -3.12 -4.42
N LEU A 312 7.37 -2.79 -3.13
CA LEU A 312 7.32 -1.41 -2.65
C LEU A 312 8.48 -0.56 -3.18
N THR A 313 9.69 -1.13 -3.29
CA THR A 313 10.84 -0.43 -3.90
C THR A 313 10.60 -0.19 -5.39
N ALA A 314 10.09 -1.18 -6.13
CA ALA A 314 9.76 -1.04 -7.55
C ALA A 314 8.72 0.06 -7.79
N VAL A 315 7.58 0.00 -7.09
CA VAL A 315 6.51 1.00 -7.22
C VAL A 315 6.99 2.39 -6.81
N LEU A 316 7.73 2.50 -5.71
CA LEU A 316 8.27 3.80 -5.28
C LEU A 316 9.33 4.35 -6.25
N THR A 317 10.12 3.49 -6.91
CA THR A 317 11.08 3.92 -7.95
C THR A 317 10.33 4.52 -9.15
N GLY A 318 9.24 3.88 -9.58
CA GLY A 318 8.38 4.41 -10.64
C GLY A 318 7.72 5.74 -10.29
N LEU A 319 7.12 5.86 -9.10
CA LEU A 319 6.47 7.09 -8.64
C LEU A 319 7.47 8.24 -8.43
N PHE A 320 8.66 7.94 -7.91
CA PHE A 320 9.75 8.91 -7.74
C PHE A 320 10.23 9.47 -9.09
N LEU A 321 10.45 8.58 -10.06
CA LEU A 321 10.85 8.96 -11.42
C LEU A 321 9.78 9.80 -12.12
N LEU A 322 8.51 9.37 -12.05
CA LEU A 322 7.37 10.09 -12.61
C LEU A 322 7.26 11.50 -12.04
N ALA A 323 7.36 11.66 -10.72
CA ALA A 323 7.25 12.98 -10.07
C ALA A 323 8.37 13.93 -10.53
N TRP A 324 9.59 13.42 -10.72
CA TRP A 324 10.71 14.22 -11.22
C TRP A 324 10.61 14.55 -12.71
N ILE A 325 10.05 13.68 -13.55
CA ILE A 325 9.84 14.02 -14.98
C ILE A 325 8.74 15.09 -15.12
N LEU A 326 7.63 14.96 -14.40
CA LEU A 326 6.50 15.92 -14.48
C LEU A 326 6.84 17.36 -14.06
N VAL A 327 7.85 17.53 -13.19
CA VAL A 327 8.27 18.85 -12.67
C VAL A 327 9.60 19.32 -13.27
N GLY A 328 10.54 18.40 -13.50
CA GLY A 328 11.93 18.71 -13.85
C GLY A 328 12.31 18.54 -15.32
N ALA A 329 11.40 18.06 -16.18
CA ALA A 329 11.61 18.03 -17.62
C ALA A 329 10.64 18.99 -18.33
N ASP A 330 11.10 19.65 -19.39
CA ASP A 330 10.25 20.49 -20.23
C ASP A 330 9.12 19.67 -20.85
N ALA A 331 7.94 20.29 -21.00
CA ALA A 331 6.71 19.60 -21.41
C ALA A 331 6.87 18.74 -22.67
N GLU A 332 7.58 19.25 -23.67
CA GLU A 332 7.91 18.58 -24.96
C GLU A 332 8.66 17.25 -24.80
N TRP A 333 9.37 17.06 -23.68
CA TRP A 333 10.19 15.87 -23.41
C TRP A 333 9.55 14.91 -22.40
N GLN A 334 8.50 15.31 -21.68
CA GLN A 334 7.94 14.50 -20.58
C GLN A 334 7.38 13.15 -21.06
N SER A 335 6.55 13.14 -22.10
CA SER A 335 5.97 11.92 -22.67
C SER A 335 7.05 10.98 -23.21
N LEU A 336 8.02 11.52 -23.97
CA LEU A 336 9.15 10.77 -24.51
C LEU A 336 10.03 10.13 -23.41
N LEU A 337 10.33 10.87 -22.34
CA LEU A 337 11.12 10.37 -21.21
C LEU A 337 10.40 9.25 -20.45
N LEU A 338 9.09 9.38 -20.22
CA LEU A 338 8.27 8.33 -19.59
C LEU A 338 8.21 7.06 -20.45
N VAL A 339 8.08 7.19 -21.78
CA VAL A 339 8.13 6.05 -22.71
C VAL A 339 9.52 5.42 -22.75
N ALA A 340 10.59 6.21 -22.80
CA ALA A 340 11.96 5.70 -22.77
C ALA A 340 12.25 4.90 -21.49
N TRP A 341 11.85 5.40 -20.32
CA TRP A 341 11.99 4.69 -19.06
C TRP A 341 11.07 3.48 -18.93
N THR A 342 9.87 3.51 -19.54
CA THR A 342 9.01 2.33 -19.68
C THR A 342 9.73 1.22 -20.43
N LEU A 343 10.42 1.54 -21.53
CA LEU A 343 11.21 0.57 -22.31
C LEU A 343 12.42 0.06 -21.52
N VAL A 344 13.14 0.93 -20.78
CA VAL A 344 14.25 0.52 -19.89
C VAL A 344 13.77 -0.46 -18.81
N PHE A 345 12.66 -0.16 -18.15
CA PHE A 345 12.08 -1.04 -17.12
C PHE A 345 11.54 -2.35 -17.70
N ALA A 346 10.86 -2.32 -18.85
CA ALA A 346 10.38 -3.53 -19.51
C ALA A 346 11.53 -4.43 -20.02
N PHE A 347 12.57 -3.86 -20.61
CA PHE A 347 13.74 -4.59 -21.10
C PHE A 347 14.57 -5.17 -19.95
N GLY A 348 14.81 -4.40 -18.88
CA GLY A 348 15.49 -4.90 -17.68
C GLY A 348 14.67 -5.96 -16.94
N ALA A 349 13.33 -5.85 -16.91
CA ALA A 349 12.43 -6.89 -16.41
C ALA A 349 12.53 -8.20 -17.21
N PHE A 350 12.49 -8.11 -18.54
CA PHE A 350 12.60 -9.27 -19.43
C PHE A 350 13.98 -9.93 -19.35
N THR A 351 15.06 -9.15 -19.38
CA THR A 351 16.44 -9.66 -19.28
C THR A 351 16.74 -10.24 -17.89
N ALA A 352 16.21 -9.66 -16.81
CA ALA A 352 16.32 -10.24 -15.47
C ALA A 352 15.67 -11.64 -15.40
N VAL A 353 14.46 -11.81 -15.95
CA VAL A 353 13.78 -13.12 -16.02
C VAL A 353 14.54 -14.10 -16.91
N ARG A 354 15.02 -13.67 -18.09
CA ARG A 354 15.89 -14.50 -18.96
C ARG A 354 17.16 -14.98 -18.27
N LEU A 355 17.64 -14.23 -17.27
CA LEU A 355 18.82 -14.53 -16.46
C LEU A 355 18.46 -15.10 -15.07
N GLY A 356 17.28 -15.71 -14.94
CA GLY A 356 16.88 -16.54 -13.78
C GLY A 356 16.13 -15.83 -12.66
N ALA A 357 15.70 -14.57 -12.83
CA ALA A 357 14.86 -13.89 -11.84
C ALA A 357 13.40 -14.44 -11.83
N MET A 358 12.74 -14.34 -10.67
CA MET A 358 11.34 -14.74 -10.51
C MET A 358 10.38 -13.88 -11.35
N MET A 359 9.30 -14.49 -11.86
CA MET A 359 8.26 -13.78 -12.63
C MET A 359 7.58 -12.64 -11.87
N SER A 360 7.57 -12.66 -10.54
CA SER A 360 7.08 -11.55 -9.71
C SER A 360 7.90 -10.26 -9.89
N TYR A 361 9.17 -10.35 -10.32
CA TYR A 361 9.95 -9.18 -10.72
C TYR A 361 9.40 -8.55 -12.01
N PHE A 362 9.08 -9.38 -13.01
CA PHE A 362 8.48 -8.93 -14.26
C PHE A 362 7.12 -8.28 -14.03
N TYR A 363 6.25 -8.87 -13.21
CA TYR A 363 4.97 -8.24 -12.88
C TYR A 363 5.12 -6.92 -12.12
N ALA A 364 6.11 -6.78 -11.23
CA ALA A 364 6.36 -5.53 -10.52
C ALA A 364 6.74 -4.38 -11.47
N TYR A 365 7.72 -4.60 -12.36
CA TYR A 365 8.17 -3.56 -13.28
C TYR A 365 7.32 -3.41 -14.54
N ALA A 366 6.54 -4.43 -14.93
CA ALA A 366 5.47 -4.26 -15.91
C ALA A 366 4.35 -3.36 -15.36
N SER A 367 3.96 -3.51 -14.09
CA SER A 367 3.00 -2.58 -13.45
C SER A 367 3.53 -1.14 -13.37
N VAL A 368 4.83 -0.96 -13.11
CA VAL A 368 5.46 0.37 -13.19
C VAL A 368 5.48 0.90 -14.62
N GLY A 369 5.82 0.07 -15.61
CA GLY A 369 5.81 0.47 -17.02
C GLY A 369 4.40 0.86 -17.53
N VAL A 370 3.35 0.14 -17.10
CA VAL A 370 1.96 0.51 -17.40
C VAL A 370 1.58 1.86 -16.76
N LEU A 371 2.06 2.14 -15.55
CA LEU A 371 1.85 3.43 -14.88
C LEU A 371 2.58 4.57 -15.60
N LEU A 372 3.85 4.38 -15.98
CA LEU A 372 4.60 5.40 -16.73
C LEU A 372 4.03 5.63 -18.13
N LEU A 373 3.61 4.57 -18.84
CA LEU A 373 2.99 4.66 -20.17
C LEU A 373 1.66 5.43 -20.12
N GLY A 374 0.74 5.03 -19.24
CA GLY A 374 -0.54 5.73 -19.09
C GLY A 374 -0.39 7.18 -18.63
N SER A 375 0.70 7.52 -17.93
CA SER A 375 1.06 8.91 -17.63
C SER A 375 1.66 9.66 -18.82
N ALA A 376 2.40 9.01 -19.71
CA ALA A 376 2.83 9.64 -20.97
C ALA A 376 1.62 9.96 -21.85
N THR A 377 0.69 9.00 -21.98
CA THR A 377 -0.57 9.16 -22.71
C THR A 377 -1.43 10.30 -22.14
N ALA A 378 -1.43 10.50 -20.81
CA ALA A 378 -2.14 11.58 -20.12
C ALA A 378 -1.41 12.95 -20.09
N ILE A 379 -0.27 13.07 -20.77
CA ILE A 379 0.43 14.34 -21.02
C ILE A 379 0.27 14.73 -22.50
N GLU A 380 0.27 13.74 -23.39
CA GLU A 380 0.21 13.94 -24.85
C GLU A 380 -1.23 14.12 -25.38
N LEU A 381 -2.24 13.59 -24.69
CA LEU A 381 -3.64 13.57 -25.14
C LEU A 381 -4.58 14.19 -24.10
N ASP A 382 -5.60 14.91 -24.57
CA ASP A 382 -6.64 15.52 -23.76
C ASP A 382 -8.05 14.95 -24.08
N GLY A 383 -8.99 15.19 -23.15
CA GLY A 383 -10.44 15.09 -23.37
C GLY A 383 -10.95 13.74 -23.92
N PRO A 384 -11.78 13.74 -24.98
CA PRO A 384 -12.33 12.51 -25.55
C PRO A 384 -11.27 11.56 -26.08
N THR A 385 -10.25 12.09 -26.77
CA THR A 385 -9.14 11.32 -27.34
C THR A 385 -8.27 10.67 -26.25
N LEU A 386 -8.02 11.35 -25.13
CA LEU A 386 -7.41 10.72 -23.94
C LEU A 386 -8.25 9.55 -23.40
N THR A 387 -9.57 9.73 -23.33
CA THR A 387 -10.48 8.69 -22.86
C THR A 387 -10.46 7.46 -23.78
N ILE A 388 -10.44 7.67 -25.10
CA ILE A 388 -10.30 6.60 -26.11
C ILE A 388 -9.00 5.82 -25.91
N ALA A 389 -7.87 6.52 -25.70
CA ALA A 389 -6.59 5.88 -25.44
C ALA A 389 -6.61 5.02 -24.17
N PHE A 390 -7.13 5.54 -23.05
CA PHE A 390 -7.25 4.77 -21.81
C PHE A 390 -8.21 3.56 -21.91
N ILE A 391 -9.24 3.60 -22.76
CA ILE A 391 -10.06 2.40 -23.05
C ILE A 391 -9.20 1.32 -23.71
N ILE A 392 -8.41 1.69 -24.72
CA ILE A 392 -7.55 0.75 -25.47
C ILE A 392 -6.44 0.19 -24.57
N GLU A 393 -5.73 1.04 -23.84
CA GLU A 393 -4.66 0.63 -22.92
C GLU A 393 -5.16 -0.29 -21.80
N SER A 394 -6.26 0.08 -21.13
CA SER A 394 -6.77 -0.72 -20.00
C SER A 394 -7.30 -2.09 -20.44
N LEU A 395 -7.89 -2.19 -21.65
CA LEU A 395 -8.21 -3.48 -22.28
C LEU A 395 -6.96 -4.29 -22.65
N ALA A 396 -5.93 -3.64 -23.20
CA ALA A 396 -4.67 -4.29 -23.54
C ALA A 396 -3.97 -4.85 -22.29
N VAL A 397 -3.89 -4.09 -21.20
CA VAL A 397 -3.35 -4.53 -19.90
C VAL A 397 -4.13 -5.73 -19.35
N LEU A 398 -5.46 -5.72 -19.45
CA LEU A 398 -6.31 -6.83 -19.00
C LEU A 398 -6.05 -8.12 -19.80
N VAL A 399 -6.01 -8.04 -21.13
CA VAL A 399 -5.85 -9.21 -22.01
C VAL A 399 -4.41 -9.73 -21.99
N ILE A 400 -3.42 -8.85 -22.17
CA ILE A 400 -1.99 -9.23 -22.18
C ILE A 400 -1.57 -9.70 -20.79
N GLY A 401 -1.99 -9.01 -19.73
CA GLY A 401 -1.71 -9.40 -18.35
C GLY A 401 -2.26 -10.77 -17.99
N HIS A 402 -3.47 -11.11 -18.46
CA HIS A 402 -4.02 -12.46 -18.25
C HIS A 402 -3.31 -13.51 -19.10
N TYR A 403 -2.99 -13.21 -20.36
CA TYR A 403 -2.26 -14.10 -21.26
C TYR A 403 -0.86 -14.47 -20.73
N VAL A 404 -0.12 -13.50 -20.21
CA VAL A 404 1.22 -13.71 -19.61
C VAL A 404 1.12 -14.45 -18.27
N SER A 405 0.21 -14.03 -17.39
CA SER A 405 0.12 -14.61 -16.03
C SER A 405 -0.56 -15.98 -15.96
N LYS A 406 -1.45 -16.29 -16.92
CA LYS A 406 -2.26 -17.51 -17.02
C LYS A 406 -3.10 -17.82 -15.77
N GLN A 407 -3.41 -16.80 -14.95
CA GLN A 407 -4.15 -16.92 -13.70
C GLN A 407 -5.44 -16.12 -13.78
N ALA A 408 -6.61 -16.77 -13.79
CA ALA A 408 -7.89 -16.05 -13.82
C ALA A 408 -8.13 -15.27 -12.52
N ARG A 409 -7.57 -15.73 -11.39
CA ARG A 409 -7.54 -15.03 -10.10
C ARG A 409 -7.00 -13.59 -10.17
N LEU A 410 -6.17 -13.25 -11.16
CA LEU A 410 -5.62 -11.91 -11.35
C LEU A 410 -6.49 -10.99 -12.22
N LEU A 411 -7.50 -11.50 -12.95
CA LEU A 411 -8.35 -10.70 -13.83
C LEU A 411 -9.00 -9.48 -13.14
N PRO A 412 -9.54 -9.56 -11.92
CA PRO A 412 -10.11 -8.39 -11.24
C PRO A 412 -9.07 -7.34 -10.82
N ILE A 413 -7.78 -7.71 -10.75
CA ILE A 413 -6.67 -6.80 -10.43
C ILE A 413 -6.17 -6.13 -11.72
N LEU A 414 -6.02 -6.93 -12.79
CA LEU A 414 -5.66 -6.45 -14.13
C LEU A 414 -6.75 -5.55 -14.76
N ALA A 415 -7.96 -5.60 -14.24
CA ALA A 415 -9.06 -4.70 -14.59
C ALA A 415 -9.04 -3.33 -13.90
N ILE A 416 -8.23 -3.12 -12.85
CA ILE A 416 -8.22 -1.85 -12.10
C ILE A 416 -7.96 -0.63 -13.02
N PRO A 417 -7.10 -0.68 -14.06
CA PRO A 417 -6.95 0.41 -15.02
C PRO A 417 -8.23 0.79 -15.78
N THR A 418 -9.20 -0.12 -15.97
CA THR A 418 -10.45 0.21 -16.68
C THR A 418 -11.37 1.14 -15.88
N ILE A 419 -10.99 1.49 -14.64
CA ILE A 419 -11.68 2.49 -13.82
C ILE A 419 -11.35 3.91 -14.29
N ILE A 420 -10.16 4.15 -14.86
CA ILE A 420 -9.73 5.47 -15.35
C ILE A 420 -10.67 6.00 -16.46
N PRO A 421 -10.90 5.28 -17.59
CA PRO A 421 -11.79 5.78 -18.63
C PRO A 421 -13.26 5.86 -18.20
N ILE A 422 -13.69 5.11 -17.16
CA ILE A 422 -15.03 5.29 -16.56
C ILE A 422 -15.18 6.72 -16.03
N PHE A 423 -14.22 7.21 -15.25
CA PHE A 423 -14.28 8.57 -14.70
C PHE A 423 -14.16 9.65 -15.77
N LEU A 424 -13.23 9.50 -16.73
CA LEU A 424 -13.05 10.49 -17.81
C LEU A 424 -14.29 10.58 -18.72
N SER A 425 -14.94 9.45 -19.03
CA SER A 425 -16.14 9.41 -19.89
C SER A 425 -17.36 10.17 -19.36
N PHE A 426 -17.35 10.66 -18.10
CA PHE A 426 -18.41 11.52 -17.57
C PHE A 426 -18.39 12.91 -18.22
N GLU A 427 -17.23 13.45 -18.61
CA GLU A 427 -17.15 14.70 -19.37
C GLU A 427 -17.86 14.57 -20.72
N SER A 428 -17.63 13.44 -21.41
CA SER A 428 -18.33 13.05 -22.64
C SER A 428 -19.83 12.77 -22.49
N MET A 429 -20.39 12.66 -21.26
CA MET A 429 -21.85 12.58 -21.07
C MET A 429 -22.54 13.95 -21.14
N ASP A 430 -21.87 15.01 -20.66
CA ASP A 430 -22.43 16.37 -20.60
C ASP A 430 -21.90 17.31 -21.70
N SER A 431 -21.07 16.80 -22.62
CA SER A 431 -20.54 17.53 -23.78
C SER A 431 -21.62 18.26 -24.61
N TYR A 432 -21.35 19.52 -24.96
CA TYR A 432 -22.26 20.34 -25.77
C TYR A 432 -22.50 19.77 -27.19
N ALA A 433 -21.57 18.95 -27.71
CA ALA A 433 -21.63 18.39 -29.06
C ALA A 433 -22.89 17.54 -29.32
N TRP A 434 -23.46 16.93 -28.27
CA TRP A 434 -24.73 16.20 -28.32
C TRP A 434 -25.95 17.04 -28.75
N ASN A 435 -25.83 18.38 -28.75
CA ASN A 435 -26.88 19.29 -29.27
C ASN A 435 -26.76 19.54 -30.78
N ILE A 436 -25.66 19.11 -31.42
CA ILE A 436 -25.33 19.42 -32.83
C ILE A 436 -25.45 18.18 -33.71
N SER A 437 -24.94 17.04 -33.25
CA SER A 437 -24.85 15.80 -34.03
C SER A 437 -24.71 14.58 -33.10
N ILE A 438 -24.85 13.37 -33.65
CA ILE A 438 -24.42 12.13 -32.99
C ILE A 438 -23.00 11.72 -33.40
N PHE A 439 -22.40 12.35 -34.41
CA PHE A 439 -21.07 12.01 -34.93
C PHE A 439 -20.01 13.00 -34.42
N HIS A 440 -19.48 12.72 -33.23
CA HIS A 440 -18.42 13.46 -32.55
C HIS A 440 -17.66 12.52 -31.58
N GLU A 441 -16.50 12.94 -31.07
CA GLU A 441 -15.62 12.06 -30.28
C GLU A 441 -16.26 11.57 -28.97
N ASP A 442 -17.06 12.38 -28.28
CA ASP A 442 -17.76 11.96 -27.05
C ASP A 442 -18.75 10.82 -27.27
N SER A 443 -19.42 10.79 -28.42
CA SER A 443 -20.33 9.67 -28.73
C SER A 443 -19.54 8.39 -29.00
N LEU A 444 -18.36 8.52 -29.64
CA LEU A 444 -17.43 7.42 -29.85
C LEU A 444 -16.85 6.92 -28.52
N VAL A 445 -16.54 7.81 -27.55
CA VAL A 445 -16.17 7.44 -26.18
C VAL A 445 -17.25 6.58 -25.52
N LEU A 446 -18.51 7.03 -25.50
CA LEU A 446 -19.60 6.25 -24.89
C LEU A 446 -19.84 4.92 -25.63
N ALA A 447 -19.75 4.90 -26.97
CA ALA A 447 -19.87 3.68 -27.76
C ALA A 447 -18.74 2.68 -27.47
N LEU A 448 -17.49 3.14 -27.36
CA LEU A 448 -16.36 2.31 -26.96
C LEU A 448 -16.49 1.82 -25.52
N MET A 449 -17.02 2.60 -24.59
CA MET A 449 -17.29 2.15 -23.20
C MET A 449 -18.30 1.00 -23.15
N ILE A 450 -19.34 1.01 -23.99
CA ILE A 450 -20.29 -0.11 -24.13
C ILE A 450 -19.55 -1.36 -24.66
N ILE A 451 -18.79 -1.20 -25.76
CA ILE A 451 -18.06 -2.30 -26.40
C ILE A 451 -17.03 -2.90 -25.44
N ALA A 452 -16.23 -2.07 -24.77
CA ALA A 452 -15.23 -2.46 -23.78
C ALA A 452 -15.87 -3.24 -22.62
N GLY A 453 -16.94 -2.74 -22.02
CA GLY A 453 -17.62 -3.41 -20.91
C GLY A 453 -18.22 -4.76 -21.31
N VAL A 454 -18.78 -4.88 -22.52
CA VAL A 454 -19.28 -6.16 -23.06
C VAL A 454 -18.13 -7.12 -23.36
N LEU A 455 -17.00 -6.65 -23.91
CA LEU A 455 -15.82 -7.49 -24.14
C LEU A 455 -15.24 -8.02 -22.82
N VAL A 456 -15.11 -7.17 -21.80
CA VAL A 456 -14.67 -7.58 -20.45
C VAL A 456 -15.66 -8.57 -19.82
N GLU A 457 -16.98 -8.33 -19.90
CA GLU A 457 -17.99 -9.27 -19.43
C GLU A 457 -17.81 -10.66 -20.07
N ARG A 458 -17.64 -10.70 -21.40
CA ARG A 458 -17.50 -11.94 -22.17
C ARG A 458 -16.19 -12.67 -21.87
N TYR A 459 -15.08 -11.94 -21.83
CA TYR A 459 -13.75 -12.49 -21.55
C TYR A 459 -13.65 -13.07 -20.13
N VAL A 460 -14.16 -12.34 -19.13
CA VAL A 460 -14.21 -12.81 -17.74
C VAL A 460 -15.16 -14.00 -17.59
N LYS A 461 -16.29 -14.04 -18.30
CA LYS A 461 -17.18 -15.22 -18.32
C LYS A 461 -16.54 -16.44 -18.97
N TYR A 462 -15.74 -16.26 -20.02
CA TYR A 462 -14.95 -17.36 -20.62
C TYR A 462 -13.91 -17.89 -19.64
N ALA A 463 -13.08 -17.02 -19.05
CA ALA A 463 -12.08 -17.43 -18.05
C ALA A 463 -12.72 -18.12 -16.83
N ARG A 464 -13.87 -17.63 -16.36
CA ARG A 464 -14.65 -18.22 -15.26
C ARG A 464 -15.09 -19.66 -15.52
N LEU A 465 -15.38 -20.05 -16.77
CA LEU A 465 -15.80 -21.42 -17.10
C LEU A 465 -14.64 -22.41 -16.98
N ASN A 466 -13.41 -21.95 -17.22
CA ASN A 466 -12.20 -22.78 -17.18
C ASN A 466 -11.55 -22.83 -15.77
N GLU A 467 -11.97 -21.97 -14.84
CA GLU A 467 -11.38 -21.87 -13.50
C GLU A 467 -11.93 -22.97 -12.55
N PRO A 468 -11.08 -23.82 -11.95
CA PRO A 468 -11.51 -24.91 -11.07
C PRO A 468 -11.93 -24.46 -9.66
N ASP A 469 -11.29 -23.41 -9.12
CA ASP A 469 -11.52 -22.87 -7.78
C ASP A 469 -12.88 -22.15 -7.70
N GLU A 470 -13.75 -22.57 -6.77
CA GLU A 470 -15.09 -21.99 -6.61
C GLU A 470 -15.07 -20.56 -6.03
N GLU A 471 -14.14 -20.23 -5.13
CA GLU A 471 -14.00 -18.89 -4.56
C GLU A 471 -13.57 -17.89 -5.65
N VAL A 472 -12.63 -18.30 -6.51
CA VAL A 472 -12.23 -17.51 -7.68
C VAL A 472 -13.37 -17.44 -8.70
N ARG A 473 -14.05 -18.55 -9.00
CA ARG A 473 -15.22 -18.60 -9.90
C ARG A 473 -16.38 -17.70 -9.41
N LYS A 474 -16.52 -17.51 -8.10
CA LYS A 474 -17.48 -16.58 -7.47
C LYS A 474 -17.05 -15.12 -7.59
N LYS A 475 -15.76 -14.81 -7.38
CA LYS A 475 -15.21 -13.46 -7.60
C LYS A 475 -15.30 -13.03 -9.07
N LEU A 476 -14.97 -13.93 -10.00
CA LEU A 476 -15.11 -13.71 -11.44
C LEU A 476 -16.58 -13.53 -11.87
N SER A 477 -17.53 -14.22 -11.24
CA SER A 477 -18.96 -14.03 -11.54
C SER A 477 -19.41 -12.61 -11.19
N PHE A 478 -19.09 -12.17 -9.98
CA PHE A 478 -19.38 -10.82 -9.48
C PHE A 478 -18.74 -9.75 -10.37
N PHE A 479 -17.45 -9.90 -10.70
CA PHE A 479 -16.75 -8.96 -11.57
C PHE A 479 -17.35 -8.90 -12.99
N SER A 480 -17.64 -10.04 -13.62
CA SER A 480 -18.29 -10.05 -14.94
C SER A 480 -19.68 -9.41 -14.94
N ASN A 481 -20.44 -9.56 -13.85
CA ASN A 481 -21.76 -8.94 -13.73
C ASN A 481 -21.66 -7.42 -13.54
N ILE A 482 -20.61 -6.92 -12.88
CA ILE A 482 -20.34 -5.48 -12.78
C ILE A 482 -19.99 -4.90 -14.16
N ALA A 483 -19.10 -5.55 -14.92
CA ALA A 483 -18.73 -5.09 -16.26
C ALA A 483 -19.94 -5.00 -17.21
N GLY A 484 -20.78 -6.05 -17.24
CA GLY A 484 -22.01 -6.06 -18.04
C GLY A 484 -23.08 -5.06 -17.56
N ALA A 485 -23.19 -4.83 -16.25
CA ALA A 485 -24.05 -3.78 -15.70
C ALA A 485 -23.57 -2.37 -16.07
N GLY A 486 -22.27 -2.11 -16.00
CA GLY A 486 -21.66 -0.86 -16.46
C GLY A 486 -21.94 -0.62 -17.94
N ALA A 487 -21.65 -1.59 -18.81
CA ALA A 487 -21.96 -1.51 -20.25
C ALA A 487 -23.45 -1.25 -20.53
N SER A 488 -24.35 -1.83 -19.71
CA SER A 488 -25.79 -1.60 -19.81
C SER A 488 -26.19 -0.16 -19.43
N LEU A 489 -25.53 0.43 -18.42
CA LEU A 489 -25.74 1.83 -18.04
C LEU A 489 -25.24 2.80 -19.11
N TYR A 490 -24.04 2.56 -19.68
CA TYR A 490 -23.56 3.32 -20.84
C TYR A 490 -24.50 3.17 -22.05
N GLY A 491 -25.06 1.97 -22.28
CA GLY A 491 -26.07 1.73 -23.33
C GLY A 491 -27.34 2.57 -23.14
N ILE A 492 -27.81 2.72 -21.90
CA ILE A 492 -28.92 3.61 -21.56
C ILE A 492 -28.53 5.07 -21.79
N ALA A 493 -27.38 5.53 -21.29
CA ALA A 493 -26.90 6.91 -21.49
C ALA A 493 -26.74 7.26 -22.98
N TYR A 494 -26.21 6.35 -23.78
CA TYR A 494 -26.05 6.53 -25.22
C TYR A 494 -27.39 6.64 -25.97
N VAL A 495 -28.39 5.84 -25.60
CA VAL A 495 -29.76 5.97 -26.14
C VAL A 495 -30.39 7.31 -25.72
N TRP A 496 -30.17 7.76 -24.49
CA TRP A 496 -30.68 9.05 -24.00
C TRP A 496 -30.13 10.25 -24.78
N LEU A 497 -28.80 10.27 -24.94
CA LEU A 497 -28.08 11.37 -25.57
C LEU A 497 -28.24 11.34 -27.10
N GLY A 498 -28.02 10.17 -27.72
CA GLY A 498 -28.18 9.98 -29.16
C GLY A 498 -29.60 10.23 -29.67
N SER A 499 -30.64 9.92 -28.90
CA SER A 499 -32.03 10.24 -29.31
C SER A 499 -32.29 11.76 -29.33
N LYS A 500 -31.75 12.51 -28.36
CA LYS A 500 -31.84 13.98 -28.33
C LYS A 500 -31.03 14.63 -29.46
N ALA A 501 -29.86 14.08 -29.78
CA ALA A 501 -29.04 14.53 -30.90
C ALA A 501 -29.72 14.29 -32.27
N LEU A 502 -30.35 13.13 -32.46
CA LEU A 502 -30.96 12.75 -33.75
C LEU A 502 -32.33 13.36 -34.02
N PHE A 503 -33.16 13.57 -32.99
CA PHE A 503 -34.57 13.99 -33.15
C PHE A 503 -34.87 15.36 -32.55
N GLY A 504 -33.87 16.04 -31.99
CA GLY A 504 -34.03 17.26 -31.19
C GLY A 504 -34.53 16.96 -29.77
N TYR A 505 -34.48 17.98 -28.91
CA TYR A 505 -34.65 17.82 -27.46
C TYR A 505 -35.96 17.13 -27.04
N GLU A 506 -37.12 17.64 -27.48
CA GLU A 506 -38.42 17.07 -27.08
C GLU A 506 -38.66 15.68 -27.69
N ASN A 507 -38.58 15.54 -29.02
CA ASN A 507 -38.86 14.27 -29.69
C ASN A 507 -37.86 13.18 -29.26
N GLY A 508 -36.60 13.55 -29.02
CA GLY A 508 -35.57 12.65 -28.54
C GLY A 508 -35.86 12.06 -27.16
N ILE A 509 -36.48 12.83 -26.25
CA ILE A 509 -36.98 12.31 -24.97
C ILE A 509 -38.09 11.27 -25.22
N ILE A 510 -39.03 11.55 -26.13
CA ILE A 510 -40.11 10.61 -26.47
C ILE A 510 -39.55 9.30 -27.06
N VAL A 511 -38.62 9.40 -28.00
CA VAL A 511 -37.95 8.26 -28.65
C VAL A 511 -37.16 7.43 -27.62
N ALA A 512 -36.36 8.06 -26.75
CA ALA A 512 -35.60 7.36 -25.73
C ALA A 512 -36.52 6.61 -24.74
N LEU A 513 -37.58 7.26 -24.24
CA LEU A 513 -38.55 6.62 -23.33
C LEU A 513 -39.30 5.45 -24.02
N PHE A 514 -39.62 5.58 -25.31
CA PHE A 514 -40.18 4.47 -26.09
C PHE A 514 -39.19 3.31 -26.23
N VAL A 515 -37.92 3.57 -26.55
CA VAL A 515 -36.88 2.53 -26.62
C VAL A 515 -36.72 1.83 -25.26
N TYR A 516 -36.73 2.56 -24.14
CA TYR A 516 -36.66 1.94 -22.80
C TYR A 516 -37.89 1.12 -22.45
N ILE A 517 -39.11 1.58 -22.79
CA ILE A 517 -40.31 0.80 -22.50
C ILE A 517 -40.32 -0.49 -23.31
N VAL A 518 -39.88 -0.47 -24.57
CA VAL A 518 -39.75 -1.67 -25.43
C VAL A 518 -38.66 -2.62 -24.92
N ILE A 519 -37.47 -2.14 -24.59
CA ILE A 519 -36.37 -2.96 -24.05
C ILE A 519 -36.74 -3.56 -22.69
N GLY A 520 -37.29 -2.76 -21.77
CA GLY A 520 -37.75 -3.21 -20.46
C GLY A 520 -38.83 -4.29 -20.56
N SER A 521 -39.76 -4.11 -21.50
CA SER A 521 -40.82 -5.09 -21.82
C SER A 521 -40.27 -6.39 -22.38
N ALA A 522 -39.31 -6.33 -23.32
CA ALA A 522 -38.64 -7.50 -23.85
C ALA A 522 -37.88 -8.27 -22.76
N LEU A 523 -37.16 -7.56 -21.87
CA LEU A 523 -36.47 -8.16 -20.72
C LEU A 523 -37.44 -8.77 -19.70
N TYR A 524 -38.53 -8.10 -19.37
CA TYR A 524 -39.56 -8.57 -18.45
C TYR A 524 -40.21 -9.88 -18.95
N LEU A 525 -40.66 -9.88 -20.21
CA LEU A 525 -41.28 -11.04 -20.84
C LEU A 525 -40.27 -12.18 -21.08
N SER A 526 -39.02 -11.88 -21.46
CA SER A 526 -37.95 -12.87 -21.55
C SER A 526 -37.64 -13.52 -20.19
N GLY A 527 -37.56 -12.70 -19.13
CA GLY A 527 -37.34 -13.17 -17.76
C GLY A 527 -38.47 -14.06 -17.24
N LYS A 528 -39.73 -13.73 -17.57
CA LYS A 528 -40.88 -14.60 -17.26
C LYS A 528 -40.81 -15.93 -18.03
N LYS A 529 -40.62 -15.90 -19.36
CA LYS A 529 -40.56 -17.10 -20.22
C LYS A 529 -39.39 -18.04 -19.92
N THR A 530 -38.27 -17.51 -19.43
CA THR A 530 -37.05 -18.31 -19.14
C THR A 530 -36.87 -18.64 -17.66
N GLY A 531 -37.79 -18.22 -16.77
CA GLY A 531 -37.65 -18.36 -15.32
C GLY A 531 -36.52 -17.51 -14.69
N VAL A 532 -35.76 -16.75 -15.50
CA VAL A 532 -34.58 -16.01 -15.07
C VAL A 532 -35.00 -14.75 -14.30
N LYS A 533 -35.07 -14.89 -12.96
CA LYS A 533 -35.51 -13.83 -12.02
C LYS A 533 -34.85 -12.47 -12.28
N TRP A 534 -33.55 -12.41 -12.54
CA TRP A 534 -32.84 -11.13 -12.72
C TRP A 534 -33.32 -10.34 -13.96
N LYS A 535 -33.61 -11.03 -15.08
CA LYS A 535 -34.16 -10.39 -16.29
C LYS A 535 -35.54 -9.80 -16.03
N LYS A 536 -36.39 -10.53 -15.30
CA LYS A 536 -37.74 -10.05 -14.91
C LYS A 536 -37.63 -8.80 -14.04
N VAL A 537 -36.73 -8.81 -13.05
CA VAL A 537 -36.52 -7.69 -12.13
C VAL A 537 -35.98 -6.45 -12.87
N ILE A 538 -34.92 -6.58 -13.68
CA ILE A 538 -34.35 -5.43 -14.41
C ILE A 538 -35.35 -4.88 -15.44
N GLY A 539 -36.07 -5.73 -16.18
CA GLY A 539 -37.11 -5.30 -17.11
C GLY A 539 -38.24 -4.53 -16.41
N GLY A 540 -38.72 -5.03 -15.26
CA GLY A 540 -39.73 -4.35 -14.45
C GLY A 540 -39.25 -3.01 -13.85
N ILE A 541 -37.98 -2.94 -13.41
CA ILE A 541 -37.37 -1.69 -12.91
C ILE A 541 -37.27 -0.66 -14.05
N LEU A 542 -36.80 -1.05 -15.24
CA LEU A 542 -36.68 -0.14 -16.38
C LEU A 542 -38.05 0.39 -16.83
N ILE A 543 -39.08 -0.46 -16.87
CA ILE A 543 -40.48 -0.05 -17.12
C ILE A 543 -40.95 0.95 -16.05
N GLY A 544 -40.71 0.65 -14.77
CA GLY A 544 -41.14 1.49 -13.65
C GLY A 544 -40.49 2.88 -13.65
N ILE A 545 -39.17 2.94 -13.84
CA ILE A 545 -38.42 4.21 -13.93
C ILE A 545 -38.86 5.01 -15.16
N THR A 546 -39.01 4.38 -16.32
CA THR A 546 -39.46 5.03 -17.56
C THR A 546 -40.87 5.63 -17.40
N SER A 547 -41.79 4.87 -16.79
CA SER A 547 -43.17 5.32 -16.54
C SER A 547 -43.25 6.43 -15.48
N ALA A 548 -42.45 6.34 -14.42
CA ALA A 548 -42.36 7.38 -13.39
C ALA A 548 -41.76 8.67 -13.95
N TYR A 549 -40.70 8.59 -14.76
CA TYR A 549 -40.10 9.76 -15.42
C TYR A 549 -41.07 10.40 -16.42
N LEU A 550 -41.83 9.60 -17.18
CA LEU A 550 -42.88 10.11 -18.07
C LEU A 550 -43.92 10.92 -17.29
N LEU A 551 -44.46 10.34 -16.21
CA LEU A 551 -45.52 10.95 -15.40
C LEU A 551 -45.06 12.18 -14.61
N LEU A 552 -43.87 12.12 -14.00
CA LEU A 552 -43.40 13.13 -13.04
C LEU A 552 -42.53 14.23 -13.67
N VAL A 553 -41.88 13.97 -14.81
CA VAL A 553 -40.85 14.87 -15.37
C VAL A 553 -41.12 15.21 -16.84
N ALA A 554 -41.13 14.23 -17.74
CA ALA A 554 -41.35 14.49 -19.17
C ALA A 554 -42.73 15.11 -19.43
N GLY A 555 -43.75 14.70 -18.67
CA GLY A 555 -45.09 15.27 -18.67
C GLY A 555 -45.17 16.74 -18.23
N MET A 556 -44.10 17.33 -17.70
CA MET A 556 -43.97 18.77 -17.44
C MET A 556 -43.13 19.50 -18.50
N ILE A 557 -42.13 18.83 -19.07
CA ILE A 557 -41.14 19.40 -20.01
C ILE A 557 -41.66 19.46 -21.46
N LEU A 558 -42.27 18.39 -21.95
CA LEU A 558 -42.71 18.28 -23.36
C LEU A 558 -43.79 19.32 -23.71
N GLY A 559 -43.90 19.71 -24.97
CA GLY A 559 -45.05 20.46 -25.50
C GLY A 559 -46.33 19.60 -25.52
N THR A 560 -47.49 20.25 -25.63
CA THR A 560 -48.81 19.58 -25.53
C THR A 560 -48.96 18.39 -26.48
N PHE A 561 -48.51 18.53 -27.73
CA PHE A 561 -48.50 17.45 -28.72
C PHE A 561 -47.56 16.30 -28.32
N GLY A 562 -46.34 16.63 -27.91
CA GLY A 562 -45.35 15.64 -27.45
C GLY A 562 -45.83 14.82 -26.24
N ARG A 563 -46.52 15.45 -25.28
CA ARG A 563 -47.17 14.76 -24.16
C ARG A 563 -48.18 13.72 -24.65
N ILE A 564 -49.10 14.12 -25.54
CA ILE A 564 -50.15 13.24 -26.07
C ILE A 564 -49.54 12.03 -26.78
N VAL A 565 -48.56 12.24 -27.66
CA VAL A 565 -47.86 11.16 -28.37
C VAL A 565 -47.15 10.22 -27.38
N ALA A 566 -46.38 10.77 -26.43
CA ALA A 566 -45.64 9.97 -25.46
C ALA A 566 -46.55 9.10 -24.59
N TYR A 567 -47.62 9.68 -24.01
CA TYR A 567 -48.57 8.95 -23.18
C TYR A 567 -49.34 7.88 -23.98
N MET A 568 -49.80 8.19 -25.19
CA MET A 568 -50.54 7.25 -26.01
C MET A 568 -49.67 6.06 -26.46
N VAL A 569 -48.47 6.34 -27.00
CA VAL A 569 -47.57 5.30 -27.51
C VAL A 569 -47.06 4.40 -26.38
N ILE A 570 -46.59 4.98 -25.27
CA ILE A 570 -46.08 4.20 -24.12
C ILE A 570 -47.22 3.42 -23.45
N GLY A 571 -48.42 4.01 -23.35
CA GLY A 571 -49.62 3.35 -22.84
C GLY A 571 -50.02 2.11 -23.66
N VAL A 572 -49.99 2.20 -25.00
CA VAL A 572 -50.28 1.06 -25.89
C VAL A 572 -49.28 -0.10 -25.69
N VAL A 573 -47.97 0.20 -25.55
CA VAL A 573 -46.98 -0.87 -25.27
C VAL A 573 -47.26 -1.55 -23.94
N LEU A 574 -47.54 -0.78 -22.87
CA LEU A 574 -47.84 -1.33 -21.55
C LEU A 574 -49.09 -2.21 -21.54
N VAL A 575 -50.16 -1.82 -22.25
CA VAL A 575 -51.37 -2.64 -22.40
C VAL A 575 -51.07 -3.93 -23.18
N GLY A 576 -50.27 -3.85 -24.26
CA GLY A 576 -49.85 -5.03 -25.02
C GLY A 576 -49.05 -6.03 -24.17
N VAL A 577 -48.16 -5.55 -23.31
CA VAL A 577 -47.39 -6.37 -22.36
C VAL A 577 -48.27 -7.02 -21.31
N ALA A 578 -49.21 -6.27 -20.73
CA ALA A 578 -50.18 -6.81 -19.77
C ALA A 578 -51.11 -7.87 -20.40
N TRP A 579 -51.48 -7.69 -21.68
CA TRP A 579 -52.26 -8.68 -22.42
C TRP A 579 -51.45 -9.96 -22.71
N HIS A 580 -50.18 -9.83 -23.11
CA HIS A 580 -49.29 -10.98 -23.30
C HIS A 580 -48.95 -11.70 -21.98
N GLU A 581 -48.88 -10.98 -20.85
CA GLU A 581 -48.75 -11.57 -19.52
C GLU A 581 -49.97 -12.42 -19.14
N ARG A 582 -51.19 -11.95 -19.46
CA ARG A 582 -52.45 -12.67 -19.18
C ARG A 582 -52.68 -13.87 -20.12
N SER A 583 -52.34 -13.76 -21.40
CA SER A 583 -52.57 -14.84 -22.37
C SER A 583 -51.64 -16.03 -22.17
N GLY A 584 -50.41 -15.81 -21.66
CA GLY A 584 -49.49 -16.89 -21.31
C GLY A 584 -50.00 -17.82 -20.20
N ILE A 585 -50.79 -17.30 -19.26
CA ILE A 585 -51.32 -18.08 -18.10
C ILE A 585 -52.31 -19.18 -18.56
N LYS A 586 -52.94 -19.03 -19.73
CA LYS A 586 -53.87 -20.02 -20.31
C LYS A 586 -53.18 -21.21 -21.01
N LYS A 587 -51.89 -21.48 -20.74
CA LYS A 587 -51.16 -22.65 -21.26
C LYS A 587 -50.55 -23.55 -20.18
N ASP A 588 -50.58 -23.10 -18.92
CA ASP A 588 -50.07 -23.85 -17.76
C ASP A 588 -51.24 -24.32 -16.86
N ILE A 589 -52.45 -24.39 -17.43
CA ILE A 589 -53.72 -24.90 -16.87
C ILE A 589 -54.37 -25.77 -17.95
#